data_AF-A0ABD3NJJ7-F1
#
_entry.id   AF-A0ABD3NJJ7-F1
#
_cell.length_a   1.000
_cell.length_b   1.000
_cell.length_c   1.000
_cell.angle_alpha   90.00
_cell.angle_beta   90.00
_cell.angle_gamma   90.00
#
_symmetry.space_group_name_H-M   'P 1'
#
loop_
_entity.id
_entity.type
_entity.pdbx_description
1 polymer ?
#
loop_
_entity_poly.entity_id
_entity_poly.type
_entity_poly.pdbx_seq_one_letter_code
_entity_poly.pdbx_strand_id
1 'polypeptide(L)'
;MNPPAITIPPVPSQIYLHHTTLRPRPKLIAIGDSITEQGSAHANGWVTSLSIRYSRRLDVLNRGLNGYNTRWGKECLPLILGEILGPSASSAGDGSAHPSDVQSTFISQNHRDEASSCASDHCSDKDQQQQISTELPPYSQYTFLIAFGANDSCLPDGTCSRNHVPLHEYSSNLKDMIQMIQSWTLPLSPNSVSVALLTPPPCNTQVVSTSRHNENVTKLYAEECIQVGEDMNVPVVDLWNGMQIPIDKDGQGSVDDLTKDGDTWKHEYLSDGLHLTPLGNYKMFQLVVQMLERPIHSSQLECNNNMAGNSEYPSGLGLSVTQLPRHYPDHSMVDAENPRNIFRNTD
;
A
#
# COMPACT_ATOMS: atom_id res chain seq x y z
N MET A 1 14.44 20.91 -9.71
CA MET A 1 14.90 20.82 -8.30
C MET A 1 15.24 19.36 -7.98
N ASN A 2 16.23 19.08 -7.12
CA ASN A 2 16.46 17.71 -6.64
C ASN A 2 15.39 17.34 -5.60
N PRO A 3 14.87 16.10 -5.59
CA PRO A 3 13.91 15.70 -4.57
C PRO A 3 14.54 15.75 -3.17
N PRO A 4 13.79 16.15 -2.13
CA PRO A 4 14.25 16.06 -0.75
C PRO A 4 14.62 14.63 -0.34
N ALA A 5 15.49 14.51 0.67
CA ALA A 5 15.85 13.21 1.23
C ALA A 5 14.63 12.56 1.91
N ILE A 6 14.43 11.27 1.64
CA ILE A 6 13.39 10.48 2.30
C ILE A 6 13.87 10.14 3.71
N THR A 7 13.13 10.63 4.72
CA THR A 7 13.43 10.37 6.13
C THR A 7 12.28 9.65 6.79
N ILE A 8 12.61 8.87 7.82
CA ILE A 8 11.62 8.34 8.76
C ILE A 8 11.45 9.42 9.84
N PRO A 9 10.21 9.83 10.17
CA PRO A 9 9.98 10.76 11.26
C PRO A 9 10.64 10.26 12.56
N PRO A 10 11.17 11.16 13.40
CA PRO A 10 11.80 10.75 14.66
C PRO A 10 10.78 10.06 15.56
N VAL A 11 11.18 8.93 16.15
CA VAL A 11 10.44 8.27 17.22
C VAL A 11 11.40 8.15 18.42
N PRO A 12 10.95 8.36 19.67
CA PRO A 12 11.81 8.18 20.83
C PRO A 12 12.52 6.82 20.84
N SER A 13 13.82 6.79 21.12
CA SER A 13 14.65 5.56 21.09
C SER A 13 14.12 4.46 22.01
N GLN A 14 13.54 4.83 23.15
CA GLN A 14 12.90 3.89 24.08
C GLN A 14 11.69 3.20 23.45
N ILE A 15 10.92 3.88 22.61
CA ILE A 15 9.80 3.27 21.87
C ILE A 15 10.34 2.34 20.77
N TYR A 16 11.45 2.70 20.11
CA TYR A 16 12.09 1.86 19.09
C TYR A 16 12.58 0.50 19.59
N LEU A 17 13.18 0.47 20.79
CA LEU A 17 13.78 -0.76 21.34
C LEU A 17 12.73 -1.78 21.79
N HIS A 18 11.55 -1.31 22.23
CA HIS A 18 10.52 -2.17 22.81
C HIS A 18 9.33 -2.42 21.88
N HIS A 19 9.17 -1.63 20.80
CA HIS A 19 8.09 -1.80 19.84
C HIS A 19 8.50 -2.65 18.62
N THR A 20 8.90 -3.90 18.89
CA THR A 20 9.28 -4.87 17.86
C THR A 20 8.30 -6.04 17.76
N THR A 21 8.27 -6.72 16.62
CA THR A 21 7.41 -7.90 16.42
C THR A 21 8.14 -9.02 15.67
N LEU A 22 7.78 -10.26 15.96
CA LEU A 22 8.12 -11.44 15.15
C LEU A 22 7.01 -11.80 14.13
N ARG A 23 5.87 -11.11 14.17
CA ARG A 23 4.78 -11.32 13.20
C ARG A 23 5.20 -10.87 11.80
N PRO A 24 4.68 -11.52 10.74
CA PRO A 24 4.92 -11.08 9.38
C PRO A 24 4.55 -9.61 9.18
N ARG A 25 5.44 -8.85 8.53
CA ARG A 25 5.16 -7.45 8.18
C ARG A 25 3.96 -7.35 7.23
N PRO A 26 3.11 -6.32 7.38
CA PRO A 26 2.11 -6.02 6.37
C PRO A 26 2.79 -5.79 5.01
N LYS A 27 2.01 -5.92 3.94
CA LYS A 27 2.49 -5.75 2.56
C LYS A 27 1.66 -4.72 1.83
N LEU A 28 2.30 -3.79 1.14
CA LEU A 28 1.70 -2.90 0.17
C LEU A 28 2.05 -3.40 -1.23
N ILE A 29 1.05 -3.78 -2.02
CA ILE A 29 1.19 -4.31 -3.37
C ILE A 29 0.70 -3.24 -4.34
N ALA A 30 1.62 -2.58 -5.03
CA ALA A 30 1.29 -1.59 -6.05
C ALA A 30 1.09 -2.27 -7.40
N ILE A 31 -0.14 -2.28 -7.90
CA ILE A 31 -0.52 -2.82 -9.21
C ILE A 31 -0.85 -1.65 -10.12
N GLY A 32 -0.27 -1.60 -11.31
CA GLY A 32 -0.54 -0.50 -12.23
C GLY A 32 0.20 -0.63 -13.54
N ASP A 33 0.39 0.50 -14.21
CA ASP A 33 1.03 0.56 -15.53
C ASP A 33 2.54 0.88 -15.46
N SER A 34 3.08 1.52 -16.49
CA SER A 34 4.48 1.92 -16.59
C SER A 34 4.93 2.86 -15.48
N ILE A 35 4.06 3.72 -14.96
CA ILE A 35 4.38 4.64 -13.86
C ILE A 35 4.62 3.85 -12.56
N THR A 36 3.87 2.76 -12.38
CA THR A 36 4.09 1.83 -11.27
C THR A 36 5.35 1.00 -11.50
N GLU A 37 5.54 0.42 -12.69
CA GLU A 37 6.72 -0.40 -13.03
C GLU A 37 8.02 0.39 -12.82
N GLN A 38 8.08 1.62 -13.34
CA GLN A 38 9.22 2.52 -13.20
C GLN A 38 9.40 3.04 -11.77
N GLY A 39 8.38 2.95 -10.92
CA GLY A 39 8.44 3.38 -9.52
C GLY A 39 9.51 2.67 -8.68
N SER A 40 10.08 1.57 -9.18
CA SER A 40 11.25 0.90 -8.60
C SER A 40 12.50 0.88 -9.48
N ALA A 41 12.48 1.54 -10.65
CA ALA A 41 13.59 1.49 -11.61
C ALA A 41 14.83 2.28 -11.16
N HIS A 42 14.70 3.17 -10.17
CA HIS A 42 15.81 3.96 -9.64
C HIS A 42 15.63 4.30 -8.15
N ALA A 43 16.68 4.82 -7.51
CA ALA A 43 16.71 5.15 -6.08
C ALA A 43 15.64 6.17 -5.66
N ASN A 44 15.30 7.11 -6.56
CA ASN A 44 14.27 8.14 -6.33
C ASN A 44 12.87 7.68 -6.77
N GLY A 45 12.65 6.41 -7.07
CA GLY A 45 11.35 5.91 -7.54
C GLY A 45 10.36 5.90 -6.38
N TRP A 46 9.09 6.22 -6.62
CA TRP A 46 8.11 6.36 -5.52
C TRP A 46 7.92 5.05 -4.72
N VAL A 47 7.92 3.90 -5.39
CA VAL A 47 7.84 2.58 -4.74
C VAL A 47 9.12 2.28 -3.96
N THR A 48 10.30 2.57 -4.54
CA THR A 48 11.59 2.45 -3.83
C THR A 48 11.60 3.34 -2.58
N SER A 49 11.05 4.55 -2.69
CA SER A 49 10.99 5.54 -1.62
C SER A 49 10.10 5.08 -0.46
N LEU A 50 8.98 4.43 -0.78
CA LEU A 50 8.14 3.76 0.23
C LEU A 50 8.91 2.63 0.93
N SER A 51 9.64 1.77 0.20
CA SER A 51 10.47 0.72 0.80
C SER A 51 11.53 1.27 1.75
N ILE A 52 12.14 2.41 1.42
CA ILE A 52 13.11 3.09 2.28
C ILE A 52 12.42 3.64 3.54
N ARG A 53 11.31 4.39 3.39
CA ARG A 53 10.58 4.97 4.52
C ARG A 53 10.09 3.89 5.49
N TYR A 54 9.56 2.81 4.97
CA TYR A 54 8.95 1.74 5.76
C TYR A 54 9.90 0.59 6.09
N SER A 55 11.22 0.82 6.00
CA SER A 55 12.23 -0.20 6.26
C SER A 55 12.01 -0.91 7.60
N ARG A 56 12.00 -2.24 7.56
CA ARG A 56 11.66 -3.14 8.68
C ARG A 56 10.24 -2.95 9.25
N ARG A 57 9.28 -2.35 8.56
CA ARG A 57 7.90 -2.17 9.08
C ARG A 57 6.80 -2.63 8.13
N LEU A 58 6.92 -2.32 6.85
CA LEU A 58 5.99 -2.71 5.78
C LEU A 58 6.81 -3.14 4.57
N ASP A 59 6.44 -4.25 3.93
CA ASP A 59 7.03 -4.63 2.64
C ASP A 59 6.27 -3.93 1.51
N VAL A 60 7.00 -3.44 0.51
CA VAL A 60 6.40 -2.82 -0.67
C VAL A 60 6.75 -3.67 -1.89
N LEU A 61 5.73 -4.15 -2.60
CA LEU A 61 5.86 -5.00 -3.78
C LEU A 61 5.39 -4.23 -5.01
N ASN A 62 6.26 -4.15 -6.00
CA ASN A 62 5.94 -3.60 -7.31
C ASN A 62 5.34 -4.70 -8.20
N ARG A 63 4.16 -4.45 -8.77
CA ARG A 63 3.47 -5.27 -9.78
C ARG A 63 2.98 -4.37 -10.93
N GLY A 64 3.78 -3.39 -11.31
CA GLY A 64 3.55 -2.54 -12.47
C GLY A 64 3.80 -3.28 -13.78
N LEU A 65 2.99 -2.96 -14.79
CA LEU A 65 2.97 -3.61 -16.10
C LEU A 65 2.96 -2.53 -17.19
N ASN A 66 4.11 -2.22 -17.78
CA ASN A 66 4.26 -1.15 -18.76
C ASN A 66 3.29 -1.28 -19.93
N GLY A 67 2.56 -0.20 -20.21
CA GLY A 67 1.56 -0.11 -21.28
C GLY A 67 0.19 -0.67 -20.94
N TYR A 68 -0.01 -1.27 -19.76
CA TYR A 68 -1.30 -1.88 -19.41
C TYR A 68 -2.37 -0.83 -19.07
N ASN A 69 -3.60 -1.14 -19.43
CA ASN A 69 -4.82 -0.44 -19.03
C ASN A 69 -5.64 -1.35 -18.09
N THR A 70 -6.76 -0.85 -17.57
CA THR A 70 -7.62 -1.65 -16.68
C THR A 70 -8.18 -2.92 -17.33
N ARG A 71 -8.45 -2.90 -18.64
CA ARG A 71 -8.95 -4.07 -19.37
C ARG A 71 -7.97 -5.24 -19.30
N TRP A 72 -6.68 -4.98 -19.49
CA TRP A 72 -5.65 -6.02 -19.41
C TRP A 72 -5.23 -6.30 -17.96
N GLY A 73 -5.13 -5.27 -17.14
CA GLY A 73 -4.78 -5.40 -15.71
C GLY A 73 -5.76 -6.28 -14.94
N LYS A 74 -7.07 -6.19 -15.25
CA LYS A 74 -8.11 -7.04 -14.66
C LYS A 74 -7.89 -8.52 -14.95
N GLU A 75 -7.48 -8.88 -16.16
CA GLU A 75 -7.21 -10.28 -16.54
C GLU A 75 -5.93 -10.83 -15.88
N CYS A 76 -4.95 -9.98 -15.61
CA CYS A 76 -3.74 -10.37 -14.88
C CYS A 76 -3.95 -10.53 -13.37
N LEU A 77 -4.96 -9.84 -12.81
CA LEU A 77 -5.15 -9.76 -11.37
C LEU A 77 -5.33 -11.13 -10.67
N PRO A 78 -6.11 -12.11 -11.18
CA PRO A 78 -6.20 -13.43 -10.57
C PRO A 78 -4.84 -14.15 -10.44
N LEU A 79 -3.93 -13.95 -11.39
CA LEU A 79 -2.60 -14.55 -11.36
C LEU A 79 -1.73 -13.90 -10.28
N ILE A 80 -1.78 -12.57 -10.17
CA ILE A 80 -1.08 -11.82 -9.12
C ILE A 80 -1.60 -12.21 -7.74
N LEU A 81 -2.93 -12.34 -7.58
CA LEU A 81 -3.54 -12.76 -6.32
C LEU A 81 -3.17 -14.21 -5.98
N GLY A 82 -3.17 -15.11 -6.97
CA GLY A 82 -2.72 -16.49 -6.80
C GLY A 82 -1.28 -16.61 -6.31
N GLU A 83 -0.36 -15.78 -6.84
CA GLU A 83 1.05 -15.74 -6.44
C GLU A 83 1.23 -15.21 -5.01
N ILE A 84 0.51 -14.16 -4.63
CA ILE A 84 0.73 -13.43 -3.37
C ILE A 84 -0.07 -14.03 -2.22
N LEU A 85 -1.32 -14.39 -2.47
CA LEU A 85 -2.29 -14.84 -1.46
C LEU A 85 -2.55 -16.35 -1.51
N GLY A 86 -2.09 -17.03 -2.55
CA GLY A 86 -2.44 -18.42 -2.83
C GLY A 86 -3.74 -18.56 -3.63
N PRO A 87 -4.15 -19.81 -3.94
CA PRO A 87 -5.33 -20.10 -4.77
C PRO A 87 -6.61 -19.52 -4.16
N SER A 88 -7.53 -19.07 -5.02
CA SER A 88 -8.84 -18.57 -4.59
C SER A 88 -9.62 -19.67 -3.84
N ALA A 89 -10.35 -19.28 -2.81
CA ALA A 89 -11.26 -20.15 -2.06
C ALA A 89 -12.22 -20.96 -2.96
N SER A 90 -12.61 -20.41 -4.12
CA SER A 90 -13.49 -21.05 -5.09
C SER A 90 -12.81 -22.12 -5.96
N SER A 91 -11.49 -22.05 -6.12
CA SER A 91 -10.69 -23.00 -6.94
C SER A 91 -10.28 -24.27 -6.18
N ALA A 92 -10.45 -24.29 -4.86
CA ALA A 92 -10.13 -25.46 -4.02
C ALA A 92 -11.20 -26.58 -4.06
N GLY A 93 -12.31 -26.38 -4.78
CA GLY A 93 -13.47 -27.28 -4.79
C GLY A 93 -13.62 -28.19 -6.02
N ASP A 94 -12.82 -28.05 -7.07
CA ASP A 94 -12.98 -28.82 -8.31
C ASP A 94 -11.64 -29.42 -8.77
N GLY A 95 -11.26 -30.52 -8.13
CA GLY A 95 -10.02 -31.20 -8.43
C GLY A 95 -9.93 -32.51 -7.67
N SER A 96 -10.33 -33.60 -8.32
CA SER A 96 -9.94 -34.96 -7.95
C SER A 96 -8.42 -35.11 -8.08
N ALA A 97 -7.68 -34.59 -7.10
CA ALA A 97 -6.26 -34.85 -6.94
C ALA A 97 -6.10 -35.99 -5.94
N HIS A 98 -5.53 -37.09 -6.41
CA HIS A 98 -5.10 -38.22 -5.60
C HIS A 98 -4.28 -37.75 -4.38
N PRO A 99 -4.57 -38.23 -3.16
CA PRO A 99 -3.79 -37.89 -1.98
C PRO A 99 -2.54 -38.75 -1.92
N SER A 100 -1.42 -38.21 -2.42
CA SER A 100 -0.09 -38.64 -1.98
C SER A 100 0.81 -37.42 -1.98
N ASP A 101 1.39 -37.15 -0.81
CA ASP A 101 2.47 -36.18 -0.56
C ASP A 101 2.07 -34.74 -0.18
N VAL A 102 1.31 -34.61 0.92
CA VAL A 102 1.66 -33.63 1.96
C VAL A 102 1.39 -34.28 3.31
N GLN A 103 2.42 -34.82 3.96
CA GLN A 103 2.32 -35.24 5.36
C GLN A 103 2.10 -34.01 6.23
N SER A 104 0.84 -33.81 6.61
CA SER A 104 0.46 -33.07 7.80
C SER A 104 0.87 -33.87 9.03
N THR A 105 1.80 -33.34 9.81
CA THR A 105 1.99 -33.69 11.22
C THR A 105 2.32 -32.35 11.89
N PHE A 106 1.61 -31.88 12.91
CA PHE A 106 1.32 -32.60 14.14
C PHE A 106 0.00 -32.15 14.80
N ILE A 107 -0.85 -33.13 15.13
CA ILE A 107 -1.83 -33.03 16.21
C ILE A 107 -1.22 -33.68 17.46
N SER A 108 -1.29 -32.94 18.56
CA SER A 108 -1.45 -33.33 19.96
C SER A 108 -1.23 -34.81 20.35
N GLN A 109 -0.27 -35.05 21.26
CA GLN A 109 -0.41 -36.06 22.32
C GLN A 109 0.21 -35.57 23.64
N ASN A 110 -0.63 -35.58 24.67
CA ASN A 110 -0.30 -35.35 26.08
C ASN A 110 0.29 -36.59 26.76
N HIS A 111 0.86 -36.34 27.94
CA HIS A 111 1.32 -37.24 29.02
C HIS A 111 2.78 -37.70 28.99
N ARG A 112 3.59 -37.20 29.93
CA ARG A 112 3.75 -37.78 31.29
C ARG A 112 4.55 -36.87 32.22
N ASP A 113 4.19 -36.96 33.49
CA ASP A 113 4.81 -36.36 34.66
C ASP A 113 6.26 -36.80 34.84
N GLU A 114 7.11 -35.89 35.31
CA GLU A 114 8.12 -36.22 36.34
C GLU A 114 8.56 -34.94 37.07
N ALA A 115 8.27 -34.92 38.37
CA ALA A 115 8.70 -33.91 39.31
C ALA A 115 10.17 -34.14 39.68
N SER A 116 10.99 -33.09 39.65
CA SER A 116 12.24 -33.05 40.39
C SER A 116 12.53 -31.63 40.85
N SER A 117 12.52 -31.47 42.17
CA SER A 117 12.83 -30.27 42.91
C SER A 117 14.34 -30.00 42.95
N CYS A 118 14.73 -28.75 42.72
CA CYS A 118 15.86 -28.15 43.41
C CYS A 118 15.67 -26.63 43.50
N ALA A 119 15.79 -26.13 44.73
CA ALA A 119 15.61 -24.74 45.12
C ALA A 119 16.91 -23.92 45.00
N SER A 120 16.73 -22.60 45.16
CA SER A 120 17.70 -21.50 45.34
C SER A 120 18.53 -21.14 44.10
N ASP A 121 18.45 -19.93 43.54
CA ASP A 121 18.95 -18.70 44.17
C ASP A 121 18.42 -17.44 43.48
N HIS A 122 18.43 -16.34 44.23
CA HIS A 122 18.00 -15.00 43.83
C HIS A 122 18.78 -14.45 42.63
N CYS A 123 18.08 -14.09 41.56
CA CYS A 123 18.45 -12.96 40.72
C CYS A 123 17.18 -12.19 40.35
N SER A 124 17.03 -10.98 40.88
CA SER A 124 15.94 -10.08 40.54
C SER A 124 16.26 -9.37 39.22
N ASP A 125 16.24 -10.12 38.13
CA ASP A 125 16.16 -9.51 36.80
C ASP A 125 14.69 -9.18 36.55
N LYS A 126 14.42 -7.90 36.32
CA LYS A 126 13.13 -7.48 35.79
C LYS A 126 13.06 -8.03 34.37
N ASP A 127 12.50 -9.23 34.24
CA ASP A 127 12.03 -9.81 33.00
C ASP A 127 11.06 -8.83 32.33
N GLN A 128 11.60 -7.90 31.54
CA GLN A 128 10.86 -7.25 30.47
C GLN A 128 10.75 -8.26 29.32
N GLN A 129 10.09 -9.39 29.58
CA GLN A 129 9.59 -10.24 28.52
C GLN A 129 8.67 -9.35 27.68
N GLN A 130 9.04 -9.14 26.42
CA GLN A 130 8.18 -8.49 25.44
C GLN A 130 6.84 -9.23 25.47
N GLN A 131 5.81 -8.62 26.07
CA GLN A 131 4.44 -9.09 25.93
C GLN A 131 4.09 -8.92 24.45
N ILE A 132 4.24 -10.01 23.69
CA ILE A 132 3.69 -10.11 22.34
C ILE A 132 2.18 -10.02 22.53
N SER A 133 1.58 -8.88 22.16
CA SER A 133 0.12 -8.73 22.17
C SER A 133 -0.49 -9.86 21.35
N THR A 134 -1.44 -10.59 21.92
CA THR A 134 -2.22 -11.63 21.24
C THR A 134 -3.33 -11.05 20.38
N GLU A 135 -3.60 -9.75 20.47
CA GLU A 135 -4.62 -9.07 19.67
C GLU A 135 -4.21 -9.02 18.20
N LEU A 136 -5.19 -9.15 17.30
CA LEU A 136 -4.98 -8.97 15.87
C LEU A 136 -4.49 -7.54 15.60
N PRO A 137 -3.57 -7.34 14.64
CA PRO A 137 -3.10 -6.00 14.31
C PRO A 137 -4.27 -5.12 13.84
N PRO A 138 -4.27 -3.81 14.15
CA PRO A 138 -5.32 -2.88 13.74
C PRO A 138 -5.22 -2.49 12.25
N TYR A 139 -4.51 -3.27 11.44
CA TYR A 139 -4.23 -3.02 10.03
C TYR A 139 -4.31 -4.33 9.23
N SER A 140 -4.59 -4.20 7.93
CA SER A 140 -4.62 -5.34 7.02
C SER A 140 -3.23 -5.93 6.78
N GLN A 141 -3.16 -7.25 6.65
CA GLN A 141 -1.91 -7.94 6.32
C GLN A 141 -1.43 -7.64 4.89
N TYR A 142 -2.36 -7.44 3.97
CA TYR A 142 -2.10 -7.10 2.57
C TYR A 142 -2.94 -5.88 2.17
N THR A 143 -2.30 -4.91 1.56
CA THR A 143 -2.94 -3.71 1.00
C THR A 143 -2.63 -3.67 -0.48
N PHE A 144 -3.66 -3.65 -1.32
CA PHE A 144 -3.52 -3.51 -2.76
C PHE A 144 -3.78 -2.06 -3.17
N LEU A 145 -2.82 -1.47 -3.87
CA LEU A 145 -2.92 -0.12 -4.42
C LEU A 145 -3.04 -0.23 -5.94
N ILE A 146 -4.22 0.07 -6.48
CA ILE A 146 -4.50 -0.01 -7.92
C ILE A 146 -4.23 1.35 -8.56
N ALA A 147 -3.35 1.39 -9.55
CA ALA A 147 -2.83 2.60 -10.18
C ALA A 147 -2.87 2.50 -11.72
N PHE A 148 -4.09 2.44 -12.26
CA PHE A 148 -4.37 2.46 -13.70
C PHE A 148 -5.17 3.72 -14.08
N GLY A 149 -5.19 4.03 -15.38
CA GLY A 149 -5.96 5.15 -15.93
C GLY A 149 -5.16 5.96 -16.95
N ALA A 150 -3.83 5.99 -16.85
CA ALA A 150 -3.01 6.79 -17.75
C ALA A 150 -3.06 6.23 -19.18
N ASN A 151 -3.11 4.90 -19.35
CA ASN A 151 -3.29 4.25 -20.64
C ASN A 151 -4.75 4.22 -21.08
N ASP A 152 -5.68 4.01 -20.14
CA ASP A 152 -7.12 4.03 -20.36
C ASP A 152 -7.59 5.35 -20.98
N SER A 153 -7.02 6.48 -20.53
CA SER A 153 -7.33 7.83 -20.99
C SER A 153 -6.71 8.24 -22.33
N CYS A 154 -6.08 7.29 -23.06
CA CYS A 154 -5.66 7.55 -24.44
C CYS A 154 -6.84 7.98 -25.31
N LEU A 155 -6.60 8.88 -26.27
CA LEU A 155 -7.59 9.31 -27.23
C LEU A 155 -7.99 8.12 -28.13
N PRO A 156 -9.29 7.88 -28.36
CA PRO A 156 -9.76 6.76 -29.17
C PRO A 156 -9.30 6.82 -30.63
N ASP A 157 -9.00 8.01 -31.14
CA ASP A 157 -8.47 8.31 -32.48
C ASP A 157 -6.98 8.73 -32.46
N GLY A 158 -6.31 8.61 -31.31
CA GLY A 158 -4.91 9.00 -31.14
C GLY A 158 -3.88 7.93 -31.52
N THR A 159 -2.60 8.30 -31.42
CA THR A 159 -1.44 7.43 -31.70
C THR A 159 -1.30 6.24 -30.76
N CYS A 160 -1.91 6.29 -29.57
CA CYS A 160 -1.96 5.20 -28.59
C CYS A 160 -3.38 4.65 -28.39
N SER A 161 -4.26 4.76 -29.40
CA SER A 161 -5.67 4.34 -29.33
C SER A 161 -5.87 2.87 -28.91
N ARG A 162 -4.91 1.97 -29.15
CA ARG A 162 -4.96 0.58 -28.67
C ARG A 162 -5.06 0.48 -27.14
N ASN A 163 -4.53 1.46 -26.42
CA ASN A 163 -4.55 1.51 -24.97
C ASN A 163 -5.88 2.04 -24.41
N HIS A 164 -6.70 2.70 -25.24
CA HIS A 164 -7.95 3.32 -24.80
C HIS A 164 -8.94 2.30 -24.20
N VAL A 165 -9.55 2.70 -23.09
CA VAL A 165 -10.67 2.02 -22.45
C VAL A 165 -11.77 3.06 -22.24
N PRO A 166 -12.99 2.89 -22.77
CA PRO A 166 -14.09 3.82 -22.55
C PRO A 166 -14.36 4.06 -21.06
N LEU A 167 -14.72 5.29 -20.68
CA LEU A 167 -14.84 5.70 -19.27
C LEU A 167 -15.73 4.77 -18.42
N HIS A 168 -16.88 4.35 -18.94
CA HIS A 168 -17.78 3.42 -18.25
C HIS A 168 -17.16 2.03 -18.02
N GLU A 169 -16.34 1.56 -18.97
CA GLU A 169 -15.63 0.29 -18.86
C GLU A 169 -14.47 0.41 -17.86
N TYR A 170 -13.75 1.54 -17.85
CA TYR A 170 -12.74 1.87 -16.84
C TYR A 170 -13.34 1.80 -15.42
N SER A 171 -14.47 2.47 -15.20
CA SER A 171 -15.22 2.43 -13.93
C SER A 171 -15.58 1.00 -13.51
N SER A 172 -16.17 0.24 -14.44
CA SER A 172 -16.58 -1.15 -14.20
C SER A 172 -15.38 -2.05 -13.88
N ASN A 173 -14.27 -1.89 -14.61
CA ASN A 173 -13.06 -2.67 -14.38
C ASN A 173 -12.45 -2.38 -13.00
N LEU A 174 -12.40 -1.12 -12.56
CA LEU A 174 -11.92 -0.80 -11.21
C LEU A 174 -12.80 -1.45 -10.13
N LYS A 175 -14.12 -1.36 -10.28
CA LYS A 175 -15.09 -2.01 -9.36
C LYS A 175 -14.88 -3.53 -9.30
N ASP A 176 -14.76 -4.18 -10.46
CA ASP A 176 -14.48 -5.62 -10.55
C ASP A 176 -13.17 -6.00 -9.84
N MET A 177 -12.10 -5.23 -10.05
CA MET A 177 -10.80 -5.49 -9.45
C MET A 177 -10.83 -5.36 -7.92
N ILE A 178 -11.50 -4.32 -7.39
CA ILE A 178 -11.69 -4.13 -5.94
C ILE A 178 -12.46 -5.33 -5.35
N GLN A 179 -13.58 -5.70 -5.96
CA GLN A 179 -14.41 -6.83 -5.50
C GLN A 179 -13.65 -8.15 -5.56
N MET A 180 -12.87 -8.38 -6.61
CA MET A 180 -12.03 -9.57 -6.75
C MET A 180 -11.02 -9.69 -5.62
N ILE A 181 -10.31 -8.60 -5.29
CA ILE A 181 -9.33 -8.59 -4.18
C ILE A 181 -10.02 -8.83 -2.85
N GLN A 182 -11.10 -8.09 -2.57
CA GLN A 182 -11.83 -8.18 -1.30
C GLN A 182 -12.44 -9.57 -1.09
N SER A 183 -12.87 -10.24 -2.17
CA SER A 183 -13.47 -11.57 -2.10
C SER A 183 -12.47 -12.74 -2.09
N TRP A 184 -11.20 -12.50 -2.46
CA TRP A 184 -10.21 -13.57 -2.63
C TRP A 184 -9.90 -14.34 -1.34
N THR A 185 -10.00 -13.69 -0.18
CA THR A 185 -9.59 -14.23 1.14
C THR A 185 -10.75 -14.43 2.12
N LEU A 186 -12.01 -14.28 1.67
CA LEU A 186 -13.19 -14.23 2.54
C LEU A 186 -13.50 -15.48 3.42
N PRO A 187 -12.88 -16.67 3.28
CA PRO A 187 -13.11 -17.74 4.26
C PRO A 187 -12.21 -17.71 5.52
N LEU A 188 -11.12 -16.93 5.58
CA LEU A 188 -10.07 -17.16 6.60
C LEU A 188 -9.77 -15.97 7.54
N SER A 189 -9.91 -14.72 7.09
CA SER A 189 -9.83 -13.53 7.95
C SER A 189 -10.31 -12.29 7.19
N PRO A 190 -11.51 -11.74 7.49
CA PRO A 190 -12.08 -10.61 6.74
C PRO A 190 -11.24 -9.32 6.82
N ASN A 191 -10.31 -9.22 7.78
CA ASN A 191 -9.40 -8.08 7.94
C ASN A 191 -8.03 -8.31 7.27
N SER A 192 -7.84 -9.36 6.48
CA SER A 192 -6.52 -9.65 5.89
C SER A 192 -6.15 -8.73 4.74
N VAL A 193 -7.13 -8.19 4.01
CA VAL A 193 -6.92 -7.39 2.80
C VAL A 193 -7.55 -6.01 2.90
N SER A 194 -6.89 -4.99 2.35
CA SER A 194 -7.46 -3.69 2.05
C SER A 194 -7.12 -3.27 0.62
N VAL A 195 -7.92 -2.37 0.05
CA VAL A 195 -7.73 -1.84 -1.30
C VAL A 195 -7.75 -0.32 -1.25
N ALA A 196 -6.91 0.32 -2.06
CA ALA A 196 -6.92 1.75 -2.30
C ALA A 196 -6.65 2.02 -3.79
N LEU A 197 -7.02 3.21 -4.27
CA LEU A 197 -6.84 3.62 -5.66
C LEU A 197 -5.88 4.81 -5.77
N LEU A 198 -5.15 4.87 -6.89
CA LEU A 198 -4.52 6.09 -7.40
C LEU A 198 -5.27 6.52 -8.66
N THR A 199 -5.67 7.79 -8.74
CA THR A 199 -6.15 8.34 -10.02
C THR A 199 -5.01 8.31 -11.05
N PRO A 200 -5.29 8.33 -12.37
CA PRO A 200 -4.27 8.68 -13.34
C PRO A 200 -3.63 10.02 -12.96
N PRO A 201 -2.29 10.17 -13.06
CA PRO A 201 -1.64 11.46 -12.89
C PRO A 201 -1.97 12.38 -14.07
N PRO A 202 -1.78 13.70 -13.91
CA PRO A 202 -1.97 14.64 -15.00
C PRO A 202 -0.87 14.46 -16.05
N CYS A 203 -1.16 14.79 -17.30
CA CYS A 203 -0.19 14.71 -18.41
C CYS A 203 0.06 16.09 -19.03
N ASN A 204 1.23 16.29 -19.64
CA ASN A 204 1.51 17.51 -20.40
C ASN A 204 0.90 17.40 -21.80
N THR A 205 -0.32 17.95 -21.99
CA THR A 205 -1.01 17.96 -23.29
C THR A 205 -0.14 18.46 -24.44
N GLN A 206 0.73 19.45 -24.23
CA GLN A 206 1.56 19.99 -25.33
C GLN A 206 2.56 18.96 -25.85
N VAL A 207 3.03 18.04 -25.01
CA VAL A 207 3.99 17.00 -25.36
C VAL A 207 3.30 15.75 -25.89
N VAL A 208 2.18 15.35 -25.28
CA VAL A 208 1.50 14.07 -25.58
C VAL A 208 0.19 14.21 -26.37
N SER A 209 -0.07 15.39 -26.96
CA SER A 209 -1.33 15.76 -27.64
C SER A 209 -1.87 14.76 -28.66
N THR A 210 -0.99 14.01 -29.33
CA THR A 210 -1.41 12.99 -30.31
C THR A 210 -2.01 11.74 -29.68
N SER A 211 -1.83 11.55 -28.37
CA SER A 211 -2.24 10.35 -27.64
C SER A 211 -3.19 10.64 -26.49
N ARG A 212 -3.12 11.81 -25.85
CA ARG A 212 -3.83 12.14 -24.61
C ARG A 212 -4.09 13.64 -24.49
N HIS A 213 -5.05 14.00 -23.65
CA HIS A 213 -5.33 15.39 -23.29
C HIS A 213 -5.67 15.51 -21.79
N ASN A 214 -4.97 16.37 -21.07
CA ASN A 214 -5.10 16.49 -19.61
C ASN A 214 -6.51 16.90 -19.16
N GLU A 215 -6.92 18.11 -19.52
CA GLU A 215 -8.18 18.72 -19.01
C GLU A 215 -9.43 18.04 -19.55
N ASN A 216 -9.44 17.73 -20.85
CA ASN A 216 -10.63 17.24 -21.54
C ASN A 216 -10.83 15.72 -21.42
N VAL A 217 -9.80 14.95 -21.07
CA VAL A 217 -9.88 13.48 -21.06
C VAL A 217 -9.32 12.89 -19.78
N THR A 218 -8.02 13.04 -19.48
CA THR A 218 -7.41 12.42 -18.29
C THR A 218 -8.10 12.82 -16.99
N LYS A 219 -8.55 14.08 -16.90
CA LYS A 219 -9.35 14.57 -15.77
C LYS A 219 -10.62 13.75 -15.53
N LEU A 220 -11.35 13.38 -16.58
CA LEU A 220 -12.58 12.58 -16.48
C LEU A 220 -12.30 11.20 -15.87
N TYR A 221 -11.17 10.58 -16.23
CA TYR A 221 -10.75 9.30 -15.64
C TYR A 221 -10.31 9.44 -14.19
N ALA A 222 -9.70 10.57 -13.83
CA ALA A 222 -9.37 10.85 -12.44
C ALA A 222 -10.62 11.04 -11.57
N GLU A 223 -11.58 11.83 -12.04
CA GLU A 223 -12.87 12.05 -11.38
C GLU A 223 -13.65 10.73 -11.24
N GLU A 224 -13.70 9.90 -12.30
CA GLU A 224 -14.35 8.59 -12.24
C GLU A 224 -13.65 7.63 -11.26
N CYS A 225 -12.32 7.64 -11.19
CA CYS A 225 -11.57 6.84 -10.21
C CYS A 225 -11.90 7.25 -8.76
N ILE A 226 -12.03 8.56 -8.51
CA ILE A 226 -12.48 9.09 -7.21
C ILE A 226 -13.91 8.61 -6.91
N GLN A 227 -14.83 8.72 -7.88
CA GLN A 227 -16.21 8.27 -7.69
C GLN A 227 -16.30 6.77 -7.40
N VAL A 228 -15.50 5.93 -8.09
CA VAL A 228 -15.41 4.50 -7.78
C VAL A 228 -14.93 4.27 -6.35
N GLY A 229 -13.97 5.05 -5.88
CA GLY A 229 -13.49 4.99 -4.51
C GLY A 229 -14.56 5.29 -3.47
N GLU A 230 -15.38 6.32 -3.71
CA GLU A 230 -16.54 6.64 -2.88
C GLU A 230 -17.58 5.51 -2.91
N ASP A 231 -17.97 5.06 -4.10
CA ASP A 231 -18.98 3.99 -4.30
C ASP A 231 -18.58 2.68 -3.60
N MET A 232 -17.29 2.35 -3.64
CA MET A 232 -16.74 1.11 -3.08
C MET A 232 -16.20 1.28 -1.66
N ASN A 233 -16.28 2.49 -1.09
CA ASN A 233 -15.74 2.87 0.21
C ASN A 233 -14.26 2.46 0.40
N VAL A 234 -13.43 2.78 -0.59
CA VAL A 234 -11.97 2.56 -0.56
C VAL A 234 -11.22 3.90 -0.64
N PRO A 235 -10.08 4.07 0.05
CA PRO A 235 -9.29 5.28 -0.05
C PRO A 235 -8.81 5.55 -1.48
N VAL A 236 -8.78 6.83 -1.88
CA VAL A 236 -8.24 7.28 -3.16
C VAL A 236 -7.18 8.35 -2.93
N VAL A 237 -6.09 8.27 -3.69
CA VAL A 237 -5.13 9.36 -3.83
C VAL A 237 -5.38 10.07 -5.16
N ASP A 238 -5.79 11.33 -5.06
CA ASP A 238 -5.99 12.21 -6.21
C ASP A 238 -4.64 12.73 -6.72
N LEU A 239 -4.01 11.94 -7.59
CA LEU A 239 -2.77 12.35 -8.26
C LEU A 239 -3.04 13.46 -9.29
N TRP A 240 -4.22 13.50 -9.90
CA TRP A 240 -4.53 14.49 -10.93
C TRP A 240 -4.46 15.91 -10.38
N ASN A 241 -5.17 16.20 -9.27
CA ASN A 241 -5.03 17.49 -8.60
C ASN A 241 -3.71 17.58 -7.83
N GLY A 242 -3.34 16.53 -7.09
CA GLY A 242 -2.21 16.55 -6.17
C GLY A 242 -0.89 16.87 -6.86
N MET A 243 -0.63 16.32 -8.05
CA MET A 243 0.60 16.56 -8.80
C MET A 243 0.63 17.92 -9.53
N GLN A 244 -0.48 18.63 -9.63
CA GLN A 244 -0.51 19.99 -10.19
C GLN A 244 -0.18 21.05 -9.14
N ILE A 245 -0.04 20.67 -7.87
CA ILE A 245 0.38 21.55 -6.78
C ILE A 245 1.91 21.47 -6.63
N PRO A 246 2.63 22.58 -6.82
CA PRO A 246 4.08 22.63 -6.63
C PRO A 246 4.52 22.21 -5.22
N ILE A 247 5.75 21.73 -5.11
CA ILE A 247 6.41 21.47 -3.83
C ILE A 247 7.04 22.78 -3.40
N ASP A 248 6.70 23.27 -2.20
CA ASP A 248 7.33 24.46 -1.64
C ASP A 248 8.77 24.18 -1.18
N LYS A 249 9.47 25.24 -0.74
CA LYS A 249 10.88 25.16 -0.32
C LYS A 249 11.10 24.26 0.91
N ASP A 250 10.06 24.03 1.71
CA ASP A 250 10.11 23.20 2.91
C ASP A 250 9.65 21.75 2.63
N GLY A 251 9.40 21.42 1.36
CA GLY A 251 8.91 20.11 0.95
C GLY A 251 7.43 19.90 1.26
N GLN A 252 6.71 20.93 1.68
CA GLN A 252 5.25 20.88 1.91
C GLN A 252 4.53 21.40 0.66
N GLY A 253 3.26 21.06 0.50
CA GLY A 253 2.45 21.63 -0.58
C GLY A 253 1.85 22.94 -0.09
N SER A 254 2.26 24.07 -0.66
CA SER A 254 1.58 25.34 -0.39
C SER A 254 0.43 25.53 -1.36
N VAL A 255 -0.79 25.67 -0.83
CA VAL A 255 -2.00 26.04 -1.60
C VAL A 255 -2.01 27.54 -1.92
N ASP A 256 -1.17 28.33 -1.24
CA ASP A 256 -1.19 29.80 -1.31
C ASP A 256 -0.39 30.38 -2.50
N ASP A 257 0.37 29.55 -3.24
CA ASP A 257 1.23 29.98 -4.37
C ASP A 257 0.73 29.48 -5.74
N LEU A 258 -0.58 29.20 -5.86
CA LEU A 258 -1.24 28.82 -7.12
C LEU A 258 -1.18 29.90 -8.22
N THR A 259 -0.62 31.08 -7.94
CA THR A 259 -0.81 32.28 -8.76
C THR A 259 0.42 32.78 -9.52
N LYS A 260 1.58 32.10 -9.45
CA LYS A 260 2.77 32.63 -10.12
C LYS A 260 3.38 31.79 -11.25
N ASP A 261 3.13 30.48 -11.31
CA ASP A 261 3.76 29.63 -12.33
C ASP A 261 3.02 28.27 -12.51
N GLY A 262 1.70 28.33 -12.70
CA GLY A 262 0.75 27.20 -12.57
C GLY A 262 0.96 25.97 -13.47
N ASP A 263 1.94 25.97 -14.36
CA ASP A 263 2.27 24.88 -15.28
C ASP A 263 3.67 24.29 -15.08
N THR A 264 4.45 24.77 -14.10
CA THR A 264 5.82 24.29 -13.86
C THR A 264 5.90 22.78 -13.59
N TRP A 265 4.88 22.23 -12.92
CA TRP A 265 4.74 20.79 -12.66
C TRP A 265 4.87 19.94 -13.95
N LYS A 266 4.44 20.47 -15.11
CA LYS A 266 4.50 19.77 -16.40
C LYS A 266 5.93 19.43 -16.83
N HIS A 267 6.91 20.23 -16.41
CA HIS A 267 8.33 20.05 -16.75
C HIS A 267 9.12 19.54 -15.55
N GLU A 268 8.70 19.90 -14.34
CA GLU A 268 9.37 19.46 -13.13
C GLU A 268 9.05 18.02 -12.77
N TYR A 269 7.81 17.57 -12.98
CA TYR A 269 7.34 16.26 -12.54
C TYR A 269 7.26 15.25 -13.67
N LEU A 270 7.17 15.69 -14.92
CA LEU A 270 7.04 14.82 -16.09
C LEU A 270 8.28 14.87 -16.98
N SER A 271 8.87 13.71 -17.29
CA SER A 271 10.09 13.59 -18.09
C SER A 271 9.81 13.66 -19.59
N ASP A 272 8.70 13.06 -20.03
CA ASP A 272 8.26 12.98 -21.43
C ASP A 272 6.80 13.44 -21.60
N GLY A 273 6.30 14.21 -20.64
CA GLY A 273 4.91 14.65 -20.59
C GLY A 273 3.93 13.60 -20.04
N LEU A 274 4.41 12.43 -19.59
CA LEU A 274 3.60 11.42 -18.91
C LEU A 274 4.34 10.74 -17.74
N HIS A 275 5.54 10.23 -17.98
CA HIS A 275 6.33 9.50 -16.98
C HIS A 275 7.01 10.44 -16.01
N LEU A 276 7.29 9.94 -14.81
CA LEU A 276 7.71 10.78 -13.71
C LEU A 276 9.22 11.05 -13.72
N THR A 277 9.61 12.30 -13.52
CA THR A 277 10.98 12.67 -13.12
C THR A 277 11.26 12.19 -11.69
N PRO A 278 12.49 12.31 -11.17
CA PRO A 278 12.76 12.11 -9.74
C PRO A 278 11.89 12.98 -8.81
N LEU A 279 11.55 14.21 -9.21
CA LEU A 279 10.72 15.10 -8.41
C LEU A 279 9.23 14.72 -8.51
N GLY A 280 8.76 14.29 -9.68
CA GLY A 280 7.41 13.73 -9.84
C GLY A 280 7.21 12.46 -9.02
N ASN A 281 8.21 11.57 -8.98
CA ASN A 281 8.20 10.39 -8.09
C ASN A 281 8.13 10.79 -6.61
N TYR A 282 8.87 11.83 -6.20
CA TYR A 282 8.80 12.32 -4.83
C TYR A 282 7.40 12.87 -4.49
N LYS A 283 6.79 13.64 -5.40
CA LYS A 283 5.43 14.15 -5.21
C LYS A 283 4.40 13.01 -5.06
N MET A 284 4.48 11.99 -5.93
CA MET A 284 3.66 10.79 -5.84
C MET A 284 3.85 10.07 -4.51
N PHE A 285 5.11 9.88 -4.08
CA PHE A 285 5.45 9.30 -2.78
C PHE A 285 4.79 10.06 -1.62
N GLN A 286 4.84 11.40 -1.61
CA GLN A 286 4.23 12.21 -0.55
C GLN A 286 2.71 12.00 -0.47
N LEU A 287 2.02 12.04 -1.60
CA LEU A 287 0.57 11.86 -1.66
C LEU A 287 0.16 10.45 -1.20
N VAL A 288 0.93 9.43 -1.59
CA VAL A 288 0.69 8.04 -1.13
C VAL A 288 0.95 7.90 0.37
N VAL A 289 2.03 8.47 0.91
CA VAL A 289 2.31 8.47 2.35
C VAL A 289 1.19 9.15 3.14
N GLN A 290 0.67 10.29 2.67
CA GLN A 290 -0.46 10.97 3.33
C GLN A 290 -1.71 10.08 3.43
N MET A 291 -1.98 9.24 2.41
CA MET A 291 -3.09 8.28 2.48
C MET A 291 -2.79 7.08 3.39
N LEU A 292 -1.59 6.52 3.30
CA LEU A 292 -1.18 5.39 4.13
C LEU A 292 -1.22 5.72 5.62
N GLU A 293 -0.70 6.88 6.02
CA GLU A 293 -0.54 7.23 7.44
C GLU A 293 -1.81 7.83 8.08
N ARG A 294 -2.79 8.28 7.28
CA ARG A 294 -4.08 8.76 7.80
C ARG A 294 -4.82 7.63 8.53
N PRO A 295 -5.47 7.89 9.69
CA PRO A 295 -6.23 6.88 10.42
C PRO A 295 -7.35 6.26 9.59
N ILE A 296 -7.72 5.02 9.95
CA ILE A 296 -8.93 4.38 9.46
C ILE A 296 -10.11 4.99 10.23
N HIS A 297 -11.05 5.64 9.55
CA HIS A 297 -12.29 6.09 10.16
C HIS A 297 -13.34 4.98 10.06
N SER A 298 -13.68 4.36 11.19
CA SER A 298 -14.81 3.43 11.27
C SER A 298 -16.11 4.21 11.23
N SER A 299 -16.93 4.04 10.19
CA SER A 299 -18.23 4.70 10.03
C SER A 299 -19.30 4.28 11.05
N GLN A 300 -18.96 3.55 12.12
CA GLN A 300 -19.93 2.92 13.04
C GLN A 300 -19.89 3.36 14.52
N LEU A 301 -19.07 4.34 14.93
CA LEU A 301 -18.99 4.73 16.35
C LEU A 301 -19.30 6.21 16.70
N GLU A 302 -19.56 7.08 15.72
CA GLU A 302 -19.85 8.50 15.99
C GLU A 302 -21.33 8.89 15.81
N CYS A 303 -22.25 7.93 15.86
CA CYS A 303 -23.68 8.21 16.03
C CYS A 303 -24.05 8.29 17.51
N ASN A 304 -23.36 9.09 18.32
CA ASN A 304 -23.82 9.56 19.64
C ASN A 304 -22.81 10.55 20.23
N ASN A 305 -22.86 11.80 19.76
CA ASN A 305 -22.84 13.02 20.58
C ASN A 305 -22.43 14.24 19.72
N ASN A 306 -23.42 15.10 19.46
CA ASN A 306 -23.29 16.54 19.20
C ASN A 306 -22.58 17.03 17.92
N MET A 307 -23.42 17.55 17.01
CA MET A 307 -23.28 18.87 16.35
C MET A 307 -21.84 19.37 16.10
N ALA A 308 -21.21 18.95 15.00
CA ALA A 308 -20.46 19.79 14.04
C ALA A 308 -19.62 18.93 13.09
N GLY A 309 -19.83 19.11 11.78
CA GLY A 309 -18.83 18.82 10.75
C GLY A 309 -18.90 17.42 10.12
N ASN A 310 -19.27 17.36 8.84
CA ASN A 310 -18.86 16.29 7.95
C ASN A 310 -17.34 16.06 8.13
N SER A 311 -16.88 14.82 8.30
CA SER A 311 -15.45 14.52 8.20
C SER A 311 -14.98 14.92 6.81
N GLU A 312 -14.31 16.07 6.71
CA GLU A 312 -13.90 16.76 5.48
C GLU A 312 -12.81 16.00 4.69
N TYR A 313 -12.35 14.85 5.21
CA TYR A 313 -11.27 14.06 4.62
C TYR A 313 -11.64 12.57 4.50
N PRO A 314 -11.34 11.93 3.35
CA PRO A 314 -11.57 10.50 3.18
C PRO A 314 -10.68 9.67 4.11
N SER A 315 -11.16 8.49 4.52
CA SER A 315 -10.42 7.55 5.38
C SER A 315 -9.06 7.17 4.79
N GLY A 316 -8.04 7.03 5.63
CA GLY A 316 -6.74 6.46 5.24
C GLY A 316 -6.67 4.95 5.52
N LEU A 317 -5.44 4.42 5.58
CA LEU A 317 -5.17 3.01 5.85
C LEU A 317 -4.56 2.72 7.23
N GLY A 318 -4.27 3.74 8.04
CA GLY A 318 -3.74 3.59 9.39
C GLY A 318 -2.34 2.97 9.47
N LEU A 319 -1.60 2.94 8.36
CA LEU A 319 -0.27 2.39 8.23
C LEU A 319 0.80 3.42 8.61
N SER A 320 0.62 4.13 9.72
CA SER A 320 1.59 5.14 10.18
C SER A 320 2.95 4.51 10.46
N VAL A 321 4.01 5.00 9.82
CA VAL A 321 5.37 4.45 9.96
C VAL A 321 5.88 4.51 11.41
N THR A 322 5.40 5.47 12.21
CA THR A 322 5.79 5.60 13.62
C THR A 322 5.00 4.65 14.53
N GLN A 323 3.85 4.16 14.08
CA GLN A 323 2.96 3.25 14.80
C GLN A 323 3.08 1.79 14.36
N LEU A 324 3.60 1.49 13.16
CA LEU A 324 3.85 0.12 12.75
C LEU A 324 5.00 -0.48 13.59
N PRO A 325 4.89 -1.70 14.12
CA PRO A 325 5.98 -2.32 14.87
C PRO A 325 7.20 -2.56 13.96
N ARG A 326 8.40 -2.45 14.52
CA ARG A 326 9.63 -2.79 13.78
C ARG A 326 9.82 -4.30 13.79
N HIS A 327 10.04 -4.88 12.62
CA HIS A 327 10.25 -6.31 12.48
C HIS A 327 11.59 -6.71 13.08
N TYR A 328 11.52 -7.71 13.95
CA TYR A 328 12.59 -8.27 14.77
C TYR A 328 13.17 -7.30 15.81
N PRO A 329 13.73 -7.83 16.92
CA PRO A 329 14.41 -7.03 17.93
C PRO A 329 15.53 -6.15 17.36
N ASP A 330 15.93 -5.14 18.13
CA ASP A 330 17.22 -4.50 17.90
C ASP A 330 18.35 -5.48 18.22
N HIS A 331 19.47 -5.37 17.49
CA HIS A 331 20.63 -6.23 17.68
C HIS A 331 21.15 -6.25 19.12
N SER A 332 21.06 -5.13 19.86
CA SER A 332 21.48 -5.03 21.26
C SER A 332 20.64 -5.88 22.23
N MET A 333 19.45 -6.32 21.81
CA MET A 333 18.56 -7.18 22.59
C MET A 333 18.80 -8.66 22.32
N VAL A 334 19.61 -9.02 21.33
CA VAL A 334 19.87 -10.42 20.96
C VAL A 334 21.03 -10.95 21.80
N ASP A 335 20.76 -11.96 22.62
CA ASP A 335 21.82 -12.74 23.30
C ASP A 335 22.72 -13.38 22.23
N ALA A 336 24.00 -13.02 22.25
CA ALA A 336 24.99 -13.48 21.27
C ALA A 336 25.27 -14.99 21.37
N GLU A 337 25.19 -15.56 22.59
CA GLU A 337 25.44 -16.98 22.83
C GLU A 337 24.16 -17.82 22.65
N ASN A 338 22.99 -17.24 22.94
CA ASN A 338 21.71 -17.94 22.84
C ASN A 338 20.64 -17.14 22.06
N PRO A 339 20.86 -16.81 20.77
CA PRO A 339 19.95 -15.96 20.01
C PRO A 339 18.55 -16.58 19.85
N ARG A 340 18.43 -17.90 19.94
CA ARG A 340 17.13 -18.60 19.87
C ARG A 340 16.13 -18.13 20.93
N ASN A 341 16.60 -17.59 22.06
CA ASN A 341 15.72 -17.19 23.15
C ASN A 341 14.78 -16.04 22.75
N ILE A 342 15.23 -15.11 21.90
CA ILE A 342 14.43 -13.95 21.46
C ILE A 342 13.63 -14.20 20.17
N PHE A 343 13.95 -15.26 19.42
CA PHE A 343 13.29 -15.61 18.14
C PHE A 343 12.33 -16.79 18.25
N ARG A 344 12.06 -17.31 19.45
CA ARG A 344 10.99 -18.28 19.66
C ARG A 344 9.66 -17.52 19.66
N ASN A 345 8.81 -17.83 18.70
CA ASN A 345 7.38 -17.53 18.84
C ASN A 345 6.91 -18.26 20.09
N THR A 346 6.37 -17.54 21.06
CA THR A 346 5.54 -18.17 22.09
C THR A 346 4.22 -18.49 21.37
N ASP A 347 4.11 -19.74 20.92
CA ASP A 347 2.95 -20.28 20.22
C ASP A 347 1.64 -20.11 21.01
#